data_AF-A0A7Y9E290-F1
#
_entry.id   AF-A0A7Y9E290-F1
#
_cell.length_a   1.000
_cell.length_b   1.000
_cell.length_c   1.000
_cell.angle_alpha   90.00
_cell.angle_beta   90.00
_cell.angle_gamma   90.00
#
_symmetry.space_group_name_H-M   'P 1'
#
loop_
_entity.id
_entity.type
_entity.pdbx_description
1 polymer ?
#
loop_
_entity_poly.entity_id
_entity_poly.type
_entity_poly.pdbx_seq_one_letter_code
_entity_poly.pdbx_strand_id
1 'polypeptide(L)'
;MNLAEAFATWQAWNERNVLEQALRRAEAVGRNEDTQQLRDSLADDADAPSALEALAAQHELAERLGRWRWHTITVAREQGATWRDVAAVTGSDPVAAQQAYRDRVAQAQRAAAELDIPFRDAERYRAAGREDTDLRADSRAATSEENPAMTYPDDLRVEHISGPDQLDDGPVVGEIALPGGLPLDEDDDDQRWEEAFEIADRDGYVVFDPTAPGGFRPLTADERNELTAAAEPTRSPEGQPDHAAYWNSPEGQARVRDWAVETEAPEKALEAGPRDDPDELEQRLDDLRVRLSGYTWREGIDRDEALVDRREQLGRWYADDQAEQDTDTELDDDASQDALPSGWQIECGPDVGKSS
;
A
#
# COMPACT_ATOMS: atom_id res chain seq x y z
N MET A 1 -10.38 -4.91 -22.00
CA MET A 1 -9.60 -5.46 -20.89
C MET A 1 -10.23 -5.04 -19.57
N ASN A 2 -10.52 -5.96 -18.65
CA ASN A 2 -10.97 -5.63 -17.30
C ASN A 2 -9.76 -5.30 -16.38
N LEU A 3 -10.00 -4.90 -15.13
CA LEU A 3 -8.91 -4.47 -14.22
C LEU A 3 -7.96 -5.64 -13.89
N ALA A 4 -8.52 -6.83 -13.64
CA ALA A 4 -7.74 -8.01 -13.32
C ALA A 4 -6.90 -8.48 -14.52
N GLU A 5 -7.47 -8.42 -15.73
CA GLU A 5 -6.74 -8.70 -16.97
C GLU A 5 -5.61 -7.68 -17.20
N ALA A 6 -5.86 -6.39 -17.00
CA ALA A 6 -4.83 -5.36 -17.16
C ALA A 6 -3.68 -5.55 -16.16
N PHE A 7 -4.02 -5.89 -14.91
CA PHE A 7 -3.04 -6.20 -13.88
C PHE A 7 -2.22 -7.44 -14.23
N ALA A 8 -2.88 -8.54 -14.62
CA ALA A 8 -2.23 -9.79 -15.00
C ALA A 8 -1.31 -9.61 -16.21
N THR A 9 -1.73 -8.86 -17.24
CA THR A 9 -0.92 -8.57 -18.43
C THR A 9 0.34 -7.78 -18.07
N TRP A 10 0.21 -6.72 -17.26
CA TRP A 10 1.34 -5.93 -16.81
C TRP A 10 2.30 -6.75 -15.92
N GLN A 11 1.75 -7.54 -15.00
CA GLN A 11 2.52 -8.38 -14.08
C GLN A 11 3.31 -9.46 -14.82
N ALA A 12 2.68 -10.20 -15.74
CA ALA A 12 3.35 -11.26 -16.51
C ALA A 12 4.53 -10.72 -17.32
N TRP A 13 4.36 -9.58 -17.99
CA TRP A 13 5.47 -8.94 -18.69
C TRP A 13 6.59 -8.50 -17.74
N ASN A 14 6.25 -7.95 -16.57
CA ASN A 14 7.25 -7.51 -15.59
C ASN A 14 8.06 -8.69 -15.04
N GLU A 15 7.40 -9.80 -14.71
CA GLU A 15 8.05 -11.03 -14.26
C GLU A 15 9.02 -11.56 -15.32
N ARG A 16 8.57 -11.64 -16.59
CA ARG A 16 9.43 -12.01 -17.71
C ARG A 16 10.63 -11.06 -17.87
N ASN A 17 10.41 -9.74 -17.83
CA ASN A 17 11.49 -8.75 -17.98
C ASN A 17 12.54 -8.90 -16.85
N VAL A 18 12.12 -9.18 -15.61
CA VAL A 18 13.02 -9.47 -14.49
C VAL A 18 13.86 -10.73 -14.76
N LEU A 19 13.25 -11.80 -15.26
CA LEU A 19 13.96 -13.04 -15.63
C LEU A 19 14.96 -12.80 -16.78
N GLU A 20 14.58 -12.03 -17.80
CA GLU A 20 15.48 -11.66 -18.90
C GLU A 20 16.68 -10.82 -18.41
N GLN A 21 16.46 -9.91 -17.47
CA GLN A 21 17.54 -9.15 -16.85
C GLN A 21 18.46 -10.02 -15.99
N ALA A 22 17.89 -10.94 -15.20
CA ALA A 22 18.65 -11.89 -14.42
C ALA A 22 19.50 -12.79 -15.31
N LEU A 23 18.96 -13.27 -16.44
CA LEU A 23 19.69 -14.07 -17.43
C LEU A 23 20.88 -13.30 -17.99
N ARG A 24 20.68 -12.06 -18.43
CA ARG A 24 21.77 -11.19 -18.94
C ARG A 24 22.90 -11.02 -17.91
N ARG A 25 22.55 -10.86 -16.63
CA ARG A 25 23.54 -10.74 -15.54
C ARG A 25 24.27 -12.06 -15.29
N ALA A 26 23.57 -13.19 -15.26
CA ALA A 26 24.17 -14.52 -15.07
C ALA A 26 25.14 -14.87 -16.21
N GLU A 27 24.77 -14.57 -17.45
CA GLU A 27 25.62 -14.74 -18.64
C GLU A 27 26.89 -13.88 -18.55
N ALA A 28 26.77 -12.63 -18.12
CA ALA A 28 27.92 -11.73 -17.99
C ALA A 28 28.96 -12.20 -16.95
N VAL A 29 28.52 -12.92 -15.91
CA VAL A 29 29.39 -13.46 -14.83
C VAL A 29 29.86 -14.89 -15.13
N GLY A 30 29.32 -15.56 -16.16
CA GLY A 30 29.68 -16.93 -16.53
C GLY A 30 29.10 -18.01 -15.61
N ARG A 31 27.94 -17.76 -14.99
CA ARG A 31 27.25 -18.74 -14.12
C ARG A 31 26.39 -19.70 -14.92
N ASN A 32 26.99 -20.77 -15.43
CA ASN A 32 26.34 -21.66 -16.40
C ASN A 32 25.08 -22.37 -15.88
N GLU A 33 25.05 -22.80 -14.62
CA GLU A 33 23.89 -23.50 -14.03
C GLU A 33 22.70 -22.53 -13.86
N ASP A 34 22.91 -21.37 -13.22
CA ASP A 34 21.91 -20.29 -13.10
C ASP A 34 21.36 -19.89 -14.47
N THR A 35 22.25 -19.79 -15.47
CA THR A 35 21.89 -19.41 -16.84
C THR A 35 20.93 -20.44 -17.47
N GLN A 36 21.18 -21.74 -17.28
CA GLN A 36 20.30 -22.78 -17.84
C GLN A 36 18.92 -22.74 -17.17
N GLN A 37 18.87 -22.65 -15.85
CA GLN A 37 17.61 -22.56 -15.11
C GLN A 37 16.78 -21.35 -15.55
N LEU A 38 17.40 -20.18 -15.71
CA LEU A 38 16.72 -18.96 -16.16
C LEU A 38 16.19 -19.09 -17.60
N ARG A 39 16.92 -19.79 -18.49
CA ARG A 39 16.44 -20.07 -19.85
C ARG A 39 15.24 -21.01 -19.84
N ASP A 40 15.25 -22.04 -19.00
CA ASP A 40 14.14 -22.98 -18.88
C ASP A 40 12.89 -22.24 -18.36
N SER A 41 13.02 -21.38 -17.34
CA SER A 41 11.91 -20.55 -16.84
C SER A 41 11.37 -19.57 -17.90
N LEU A 42 12.23 -18.96 -18.72
CA LEU A 42 11.80 -18.09 -19.83
C LEU A 42 11.13 -18.84 -20.98
N ALA A 43 11.47 -20.12 -21.17
CA ALA A 43 10.86 -20.98 -22.17
C ALA A 43 9.46 -21.44 -21.75
N ASP A 44 9.24 -21.66 -20.45
CA ASP A 44 7.93 -22.00 -19.89
C ASP A 44 6.91 -20.83 -20.05
N ASP A 45 7.39 -19.59 -20.15
CA ASP A 45 6.57 -18.38 -20.32
C ASP A 45 6.63 -17.82 -21.76
N ALA A 46 6.54 -18.71 -22.76
CA ALA A 46 6.63 -18.34 -24.17
C ALA A 46 5.48 -17.42 -24.66
N ASP A 47 4.34 -17.45 -23.97
CA ASP A 47 3.13 -16.69 -24.30
C ASP A 47 3.02 -15.37 -23.49
N ALA A 48 4.10 -14.94 -22.83
CA ALA A 48 4.11 -13.68 -22.09
C ALA A 48 3.73 -12.48 -22.98
N PRO A 49 3.00 -11.49 -22.44
CA PRO A 49 2.66 -10.28 -23.17
C PRO A 49 3.90 -9.54 -23.67
N SER A 50 3.78 -8.90 -24.84
CA SER A 50 4.79 -7.98 -25.33
C SER A 50 4.87 -6.70 -24.48
N ALA A 51 5.99 -5.98 -24.59
CA ALA A 51 6.17 -4.70 -23.90
C ALA A 51 5.10 -3.65 -24.25
N LEU A 52 4.60 -3.66 -25.49
CA LEU A 52 3.52 -2.76 -25.92
C LEU A 52 2.18 -3.13 -25.28
N GLU A 53 1.88 -4.42 -25.12
CA GLU A 53 0.67 -4.89 -24.44
C GLU A 53 0.75 -4.56 -22.94
N ALA A 54 1.91 -4.73 -22.33
CA ALA A 54 2.15 -4.35 -20.93
C ALA A 54 2.01 -2.85 -20.70
N LEU A 55 2.53 -2.01 -21.61
CA LEU A 55 2.38 -0.56 -21.54
C LEU A 55 0.91 -0.14 -21.68
N ALA A 56 0.18 -0.74 -22.63
CA ALA A 56 -1.25 -0.49 -22.78
C ALA A 56 -2.03 -0.91 -21.51
N ALA A 57 -1.64 -2.03 -20.89
CA ALA A 57 -2.22 -2.49 -19.65
C ALA A 57 -1.91 -1.57 -18.47
N GLN A 58 -0.67 -1.09 -18.34
CA GLN A 58 -0.27 -0.10 -17.35
C GLN A 58 -1.06 1.20 -17.50
N HIS A 59 -1.24 1.68 -18.73
CA HIS A 59 -2.05 2.87 -18.99
C HIS A 59 -3.51 2.67 -18.54
N GLU A 60 -4.12 1.54 -18.89
CA GLU A 60 -5.49 1.21 -18.46
C GLU A 60 -5.60 1.11 -16.92
N LEU A 61 -4.61 0.51 -16.25
CA LEU A 61 -4.54 0.47 -14.78
C LEU A 61 -4.45 1.87 -14.18
N ALA A 62 -3.53 2.71 -14.68
CA ALA A 62 -3.33 4.06 -14.20
C ALA A 62 -4.59 4.92 -14.38
N GLU A 63 -5.27 4.81 -15.51
CA GLU A 63 -6.54 5.51 -15.72
C GLU A 63 -7.65 5.07 -14.76
N ARG A 64 -7.74 3.76 -14.48
CA ARG A 64 -8.75 3.21 -13.56
C ARG A 64 -8.45 3.56 -12.11
N LEU A 65 -7.22 3.37 -11.67
CA LEU A 65 -6.78 3.77 -10.34
C LEU A 65 -6.90 5.28 -10.15
N GLY A 66 -6.61 6.06 -11.19
CA GLY A 66 -6.89 7.49 -11.21
C GLY A 66 -8.37 7.76 -10.94
N ARG A 67 -9.29 7.13 -11.68
CA ARG A 67 -10.74 7.26 -11.44
C ARG A 67 -11.14 6.87 -10.00
N TRP A 68 -10.60 5.77 -9.46
CA TRP A 68 -10.88 5.32 -8.10
C TRP A 68 -10.32 6.27 -7.02
N ARG A 69 -9.14 6.83 -7.24
CA ARG A 69 -8.55 7.84 -6.35
C ARG A 69 -9.49 9.02 -6.14
N TRP A 70 -10.06 9.57 -7.21
CA TRP A 70 -10.97 10.71 -7.11
C TRP A 70 -12.30 10.36 -6.46
N HIS A 71 -12.82 9.14 -6.69
CA HIS A 71 -13.99 8.66 -5.97
C HIS A 71 -13.72 8.54 -4.47
N THR A 72 -12.56 7.99 -4.10
CA THR A 72 -12.13 7.85 -2.70
C THR A 72 -11.98 9.21 -2.03
N ILE A 73 -11.38 10.20 -2.71
CA ILE A 73 -11.32 11.58 -2.22
C ILE A 73 -12.73 12.15 -2.02
N THR A 74 -13.65 11.93 -2.96
CA THR A 74 -15.05 12.40 -2.83
C THR A 74 -15.71 11.81 -1.59
N VAL A 75 -15.59 10.49 -1.38
CA VAL A 75 -16.14 9.80 -0.20
C VAL A 75 -15.48 10.30 1.09
N ALA A 76 -14.17 10.50 1.10
CA ALA A 76 -13.45 11.04 2.26
C ALA A 76 -13.95 12.46 2.62
N ARG A 77 -14.13 13.33 1.61
CA ARG A 77 -14.70 14.67 1.79
C ARG A 77 -16.13 14.63 2.34
N GLU A 78 -16.94 13.68 1.89
CA GLU A 78 -18.30 13.46 2.43
C GLU A 78 -18.30 12.97 3.88
N GLN A 79 -17.25 12.27 4.29
CA GLN A 79 -17.02 11.83 5.67
C GLN A 79 -16.34 12.91 6.53
N GLY A 80 -16.13 14.11 5.99
CA GLY A 80 -15.59 15.26 6.73
C GLY A 80 -14.08 15.43 6.68
N ALA A 81 -13.35 14.64 5.87
CA ALA A 81 -11.92 14.87 5.66
C ALA A 81 -11.69 16.24 5.04
N THR A 82 -10.71 16.99 5.54
CA THR A 82 -10.29 18.29 4.99
C THR A 82 -9.38 18.12 3.78
N TRP A 83 -9.17 19.19 3.00
CA TRP A 83 -8.15 19.16 1.94
C TRP A 83 -6.73 18.98 2.51
N ARG A 84 -6.50 19.39 3.76
CA ARG A 84 -5.24 19.14 4.48
C ARG A 84 -5.05 17.65 4.77
N ASP A 85 -6.09 16.93 5.18
CA ASP A 85 -6.02 15.49 5.41
C ASP A 85 -5.74 14.73 4.10
N VAL A 86 -6.43 15.11 3.02
CA VAL A 86 -6.21 14.53 1.68
C VAL A 86 -4.78 14.79 1.20
N ALA A 87 -4.28 16.01 1.36
CA ALA A 87 -2.90 16.37 1.05
C ALA A 87 -1.89 15.54 1.84
N ALA A 88 -2.07 15.41 3.15
CA ALA A 88 -1.19 14.64 4.02
C ALA A 88 -1.10 13.17 3.58
N VAL A 89 -2.23 12.51 3.30
CA VAL A 89 -2.25 11.10 2.87
C VAL A 89 -1.68 10.91 1.46
N THR A 90 -1.82 11.91 0.59
CA THR A 90 -1.36 11.82 -0.80
C THR A 90 0.04 12.42 -1.03
N GLY A 91 0.68 12.95 0.01
CA GLY A 91 1.99 13.60 -0.09
C GLY A 91 1.98 14.86 -0.97
N SER A 92 0.88 15.62 -0.98
CA SER A 92 0.74 16.84 -1.80
C SER A 92 0.40 18.07 -0.96
N ASP A 93 0.51 19.26 -1.53
CA ASP A 93 0.03 20.50 -0.90
C ASP A 93 -1.52 20.56 -0.90
N PRO A 94 -2.18 21.07 0.16
CA PRO A 94 -3.65 21.13 0.23
C PRO A 94 -4.33 21.91 -0.92
N VAL A 95 -3.71 23.00 -1.39
CA VAL A 95 -4.22 23.79 -2.51
C VAL A 95 -4.01 23.01 -3.81
N ALA A 96 -2.84 22.40 -3.99
CA ALA A 96 -2.55 21.56 -5.15
C ALA A 96 -3.50 20.33 -5.24
N ALA A 97 -3.74 19.64 -4.12
CA ALA A 97 -4.66 18.50 -4.04
C ALA A 97 -6.09 18.89 -4.43
N GLN A 98 -6.56 20.03 -3.94
CA GLN A 98 -7.87 20.58 -4.27
C GLN A 98 -7.97 20.94 -5.76
N GLN A 99 -6.95 21.63 -6.29
CA GLN A 99 -6.94 22.07 -7.67
C GLN A 99 -6.92 20.88 -8.63
N ALA A 100 -6.06 19.89 -8.39
CA ALA A 100 -6.00 18.66 -9.16
C ALA A 100 -7.34 17.91 -9.18
N TYR A 101 -8.02 17.83 -8.04
CA TYR A 101 -9.36 17.25 -7.96
C TYR A 101 -10.37 18.03 -8.81
N ARG A 102 -10.40 19.36 -8.71
CA ARG A 102 -11.34 20.21 -9.47
C ARG A 102 -11.11 20.09 -10.97
N ASP A 103 -9.87 20.12 -11.41
CA ASP A 103 -9.50 20.00 -12.82
C ASP A 103 -9.95 18.67 -13.39
N ARG A 104 -9.80 17.59 -12.60
CA ARG A 104 -10.27 16.27 -13.02
C ARG A 104 -11.79 16.18 -13.11
N VAL A 105 -12.53 16.74 -12.14
CA VAL A 105 -14.00 16.79 -12.20
C VAL A 105 -14.46 17.60 -13.42
N ALA A 106 -13.81 18.73 -13.71
CA ALA A 106 -14.11 19.55 -14.88
C ALA A 106 -13.80 18.81 -16.19
N GLN A 107 -12.70 18.06 -16.26
CA GLN A 107 -12.38 17.20 -17.41
C GLN A 107 -13.43 16.10 -17.61
N ALA A 108 -13.85 15.42 -16.54
CA ALA A 108 -14.88 14.39 -16.60
C ALA A 108 -16.24 14.95 -17.07
N GLN A 109 -16.60 16.16 -16.61
CA GLN A 109 -17.81 16.86 -17.07
C GLN A 109 -17.76 17.21 -18.56
N ARG A 110 -16.61 17.70 -19.04
CA ARG A 110 -16.40 17.99 -20.47
C ARG A 110 -16.53 16.73 -21.33
N ALA A 111 -15.88 15.64 -20.92
CA ALA A 111 -15.96 14.37 -21.63
C ALA A 111 -17.39 13.80 -21.65
N ALA A 112 -18.13 13.90 -20.54
CA ALA A 112 -19.53 13.48 -20.49
C ALA A 112 -20.42 14.32 -21.42
N ALA A 113 -20.21 15.64 -21.45
CA ALA A 113 -20.95 16.55 -22.31
C ALA A 113 -20.68 16.31 -23.81
N GLU A 114 -19.42 16.03 -24.18
CA GLU A 114 -19.04 15.71 -25.57
C GLU A 114 -19.74 14.45 -26.09
N LEU A 115 -19.99 13.48 -25.21
CA LEU A 115 -20.68 12.23 -25.53
C LEU A 115 -22.21 12.31 -25.37
N ASP A 116 -22.76 13.48 -25.01
CA ASP A 116 -24.18 13.65 -24.65
C ASP A 116 -24.66 12.67 -23.54
N ILE A 117 -23.75 12.34 -22.62
CA ILE A 117 -24.03 11.46 -21.48
C ILE A 117 -24.25 12.33 -20.24
N PRO A 118 -25.36 12.15 -19.50
CA PRO A 118 -25.56 12.90 -18.27
C PRO A 118 -24.49 12.51 -17.23
N PHE A 119 -23.73 13.50 -16.75
CA PHE A 119 -22.79 13.31 -15.65
C PHE A 119 -23.57 13.21 -14.32
N ARG A 120 -24.10 12.02 -14.06
CA ARG A 120 -24.77 11.69 -12.80
C ARG A 120 -23.80 11.99 -11.67
N ASP A 121 -24.27 12.68 -10.64
CA ASP A 121 -23.48 13.15 -9.49
C ASP A 121 -22.57 14.38 -9.72
N ALA A 122 -22.75 15.14 -10.81
CA ALA A 122 -22.00 16.38 -11.03
C ALA A 122 -22.02 17.34 -9.82
N GLU A 123 -23.17 17.49 -9.17
CA GLU A 123 -23.34 18.30 -7.94
C GLU A 123 -22.51 17.75 -6.78
N ARG A 124 -22.53 16.43 -6.58
CA ARG A 124 -21.79 15.72 -5.53
C ARG A 124 -20.29 15.96 -5.65
N TYR A 125 -19.74 15.72 -6.85
CA TYR A 125 -18.32 15.94 -7.11
C TYR A 125 -17.93 17.42 -6.95
N ARG A 126 -18.77 18.36 -7.41
CA ARG A 126 -18.56 19.81 -7.22
C ARG A 126 -18.63 20.21 -5.74
N ALA A 127 -19.48 19.59 -4.94
CA ALA A 127 -19.59 19.85 -3.50
C ALA A 127 -18.32 19.41 -2.75
N ALA A 128 -17.82 18.21 -3.02
CA ALA A 128 -16.56 17.74 -2.44
C ALA A 128 -15.36 18.62 -2.82
N GLY A 129 -15.39 19.20 -4.03
CA GLY A 129 -14.40 20.14 -4.55
C GLY A 129 -14.37 21.52 -3.87
N ARG A 130 -15.32 21.85 -2.98
CA ARG A 130 -15.38 23.17 -2.34
C ARG A 130 -14.25 23.36 -1.34
N GLU A 131 -13.87 24.62 -1.17
CA GLU A 131 -12.91 25.06 -0.17
C GLU A 131 -13.45 24.78 1.23
N ASP A 132 -12.58 24.30 2.12
CA ASP A 132 -12.92 24.22 3.53
C ASP A 132 -13.15 25.64 4.02
N THR A 133 -14.30 25.88 4.64
CA THR A 133 -14.59 27.18 5.28
C THR A 133 -13.53 27.54 6.32
N ASP A 134 -12.82 26.55 6.84
CA ASP A 134 -11.80 26.68 7.87
C ASP A 134 -10.45 27.15 7.32
N LEU A 135 -10.09 26.82 6.07
CA LEU A 135 -8.84 27.33 5.45
C LEU A 135 -8.86 28.85 5.25
N ARG A 136 -10.05 29.43 5.05
CA ARG A 136 -10.22 30.88 4.99
C ARG A 136 -10.00 31.57 6.34
N ALA A 137 -10.21 30.88 7.46
CA ALA A 137 -9.97 31.46 8.78
C ALA A 137 -8.47 31.57 9.06
N ASP A 138 -7.70 30.53 8.74
CA ASP A 138 -6.24 30.49 8.95
C ASP A 138 -5.49 31.45 7.99
N SER A 139 -5.86 31.50 6.71
CA SER A 139 -5.22 32.40 5.74
C SER A 139 -5.47 33.89 6.07
N ARG A 140 -6.64 34.21 6.63
CA ARG A 140 -6.95 35.57 7.09
C ARG A 140 -6.22 35.93 8.38
N ALA A 141 -5.97 34.96 9.26
CA ALA A 141 -5.15 35.17 10.45
C ALA A 141 -3.68 35.42 10.07
N ALA A 142 -3.12 34.61 9.17
CA ALA A 142 -1.73 34.75 8.72
C ALA A 142 -1.43 36.04 7.94
N THR A 143 -2.45 36.69 7.37
CA THR A 143 -2.31 37.98 6.66
C THR A 143 -2.69 39.20 7.51
N SER A 144 -3.27 38.99 8.70
CA SER A 144 -3.74 40.06 9.58
C SER A 144 -2.81 40.35 10.76
N GLU A 145 -1.81 39.50 11.01
CA GLU A 145 -0.77 39.70 12.01
C GLU A 145 0.49 40.21 11.27
N GLU A 146 0.91 41.44 11.54
CA GLU A 146 2.07 42.12 10.94
C GLU A 146 1.95 42.69 9.51
N ASN A 147 1.11 43.71 9.36
CA ASN A 147 1.61 44.91 8.68
C ASN A 147 1.48 46.09 9.65
N PRO A 148 2.42 46.23 10.62
CA PRO A 148 2.41 47.38 11.52
C PRO A 148 2.58 48.59 10.62
N ALA A 149 1.49 49.36 10.47
CA ALA A 149 1.38 50.59 9.70
C ALA A 149 2.76 51.11 9.25
N MET A 150 3.20 50.67 8.06
CA MET A 150 4.37 51.22 7.44
C MET A 150 3.99 52.67 7.17
N THR A 151 4.38 53.52 8.11
CA THR A 151 4.06 54.94 8.11
C THR A 151 4.96 55.51 7.04
N TYR A 152 4.48 55.51 5.80
CA TYR A 152 5.17 56.16 4.71
C TYR A 152 5.34 57.63 5.11
N PRO A 153 6.58 58.14 5.21
CA PRO A 153 6.77 59.56 5.43
C PRO A 153 6.10 60.33 4.28
N ASP A 154 5.34 61.35 4.64
CA ASP A 154 4.43 62.16 3.80
C ASP A 154 5.16 63.07 2.78
N ASP A 155 6.43 62.77 2.49
CA ASP A 155 7.37 63.72 1.89
C ASP A 155 7.73 63.41 0.43
N LEU A 156 7.21 62.33 -0.16
CA LEU A 156 7.44 62.02 -1.58
C LEU A 156 6.35 62.62 -2.48
N ARG A 157 6.32 63.95 -2.53
CA ARG A 157 5.65 64.71 -3.59
C ARG A 157 6.47 64.54 -4.88
N VAL A 158 6.10 63.56 -5.70
CA VAL A 158 6.63 63.43 -7.06
C VAL A 158 6.00 64.52 -7.91
N GLU A 159 6.74 65.61 -8.14
CA GLU A 159 6.38 66.61 -9.14
C GLU A 159 6.40 65.98 -10.53
N HIS A 160 5.27 66.09 -11.23
CA HIS A 160 5.14 65.77 -12.65
C HIS A 160 6.09 66.64 -13.48
N ILE A 161 7.18 66.06 -13.97
CA ILE A 161 8.00 66.64 -15.03
C ILE A 161 7.44 66.11 -16.36
N SER A 162 6.70 66.97 -17.07
CA SER A 162 6.44 66.79 -18.49
C SER A 162 7.68 67.20 -19.29
N GLY A 163 8.22 66.28 -20.09
CA GLY A 163 9.29 66.54 -21.06
C GLY A 163 9.38 65.39 -22.08
N PRO A 164 9.59 65.67 -23.38
CA PRO A 164 9.33 64.70 -24.45
C PRO A 164 10.57 63.88 -24.84
N ASP A 165 10.29 62.68 -25.34
CA ASP A 165 10.99 61.99 -26.45
C ASP A 165 12.50 61.81 -26.29
N GLN A 166 12.92 60.66 -25.73
CA GLN A 166 14.17 60.01 -26.12
C GLN A 166 14.17 58.52 -25.74
N LEU A 167 14.65 57.74 -26.69
CA LEU A 167 14.91 56.30 -26.68
C LEU A 167 15.92 55.91 -25.60
N ASP A 168 15.90 54.61 -25.28
CA ASP A 168 17.01 53.73 -24.86
C ASP A 168 16.92 53.10 -23.45
N ASP A 169 17.08 51.77 -23.46
CA ASP A 169 17.27 50.80 -22.37
C ASP A 169 16.37 50.85 -21.12
N GLY A 170 15.33 50.00 -21.16
CA GLY A 170 14.48 49.71 -19.99
C GLY A 170 15.24 48.97 -18.87
N PRO A 171 15.03 49.34 -17.60
CA PRO A 171 15.67 48.68 -16.48
C PRO A 171 15.05 47.30 -16.22
N VAL A 172 15.93 46.33 -15.99
CA VAL A 172 15.64 45.01 -15.43
C VAL A 172 14.84 45.23 -14.13
N VAL A 173 13.61 44.72 -14.12
CA VAL A 173 12.77 44.67 -12.91
C VAL A 173 13.48 43.75 -11.92
N GLY A 174 13.86 44.31 -10.77
CA GLY A 174 14.43 43.57 -9.66
C GLY A 174 13.44 42.53 -9.14
N GLU A 175 13.85 41.28 -9.26
CA GLU A 175 13.20 40.12 -8.66
C GLU A 175 13.29 40.24 -7.13
N ILE A 176 12.13 40.30 -6.48
CA ILE A 176 12.03 40.28 -5.02
C ILE A 176 12.19 38.83 -4.59
N ALA A 177 13.39 38.47 -4.15
CA ALA A 177 13.67 37.17 -3.55
C ALA A 177 12.92 37.03 -2.21
N LEU A 178 11.89 36.19 -2.19
CA LEU A 178 11.33 35.65 -0.95
C LEU A 178 12.27 34.57 -0.40
N PRO A 179 12.57 34.55 0.91
CA PRO A 179 13.41 33.52 1.50
C PRO A 179 12.60 32.22 1.64
N GLY A 180 12.90 31.22 0.83
CA GLY A 180 12.50 29.83 1.12
C GLY A 180 11.53 29.14 0.16
N GLY A 181 11.34 29.64 -1.07
CA GLY A 181 10.58 28.90 -2.09
C GLY A 181 11.03 29.32 -3.48
N LEU A 182 12.00 28.60 -4.04
CA LEU A 182 12.34 28.74 -5.45
C LEU A 182 11.15 28.18 -6.28
N PRO A 183 10.70 28.89 -7.33
CA PRO A 183 9.84 28.27 -8.32
C PRO A 183 10.63 27.10 -8.92
N LEU A 184 10.09 25.88 -8.80
CA LEU A 184 10.66 24.72 -9.48
C LEU A 184 10.29 24.87 -10.96
N ASP A 185 11.31 25.03 -11.81
CA ASP A 185 11.11 24.96 -13.25
C ASP A 185 10.70 23.53 -13.61
N GLU A 186 9.71 23.37 -14.51
CA GLU A 186 9.19 22.05 -14.91
C GLU A 186 10.28 21.14 -15.51
N ASP A 187 11.40 21.72 -15.96
CA ASP A 187 12.58 21.01 -16.47
C ASP A 187 13.42 20.34 -15.36
N ASP A 188 13.28 20.74 -14.08
CA ASP A 188 14.05 20.16 -12.96
C ASP A 188 13.49 18.80 -12.49
N ASP A 189 12.22 18.51 -12.75
CA ASP A 189 11.59 17.25 -12.33
C ASP A 189 12.14 16.05 -13.13
N ASP A 190 12.37 16.23 -14.43
CA ASP A 190 12.94 15.17 -15.28
C ASP A 190 14.38 14.83 -14.86
N GLN A 191 15.18 15.84 -14.49
CA GLN A 191 16.56 15.64 -14.03
C GLN A 191 16.63 14.91 -12.68
N ARG A 192 15.69 15.17 -11.76
CA ARG A 192 15.60 14.44 -10.47
C ARG A 192 15.26 12.97 -10.65
N TRP A 193 14.39 12.64 -11.60
CA TRP A 193 14.07 11.25 -11.90
C TRP A 193 15.24 10.53 -12.54
N GLU A 194 16.00 11.20 -13.42
CA GLU A 194 17.22 10.64 -14.01
C GLU A 194 18.28 10.32 -12.93
N GLU A 195 18.49 11.22 -11.96
CA GLU A 195 19.36 10.96 -10.80
C GLU A 195 18.87 9.79 -9.93
N ALA A 196 17.55 9.65 -9.73
CA ALA A 196 16.96 8.53 -9.01
C ALA A 196 17.22 7.19 -9.72
N PHE A 197 17.13 7.16 -11.05
CA PHE A 197 17.42 5.98 -11.86
C PHE A 197 18.91 5.61 -11.80
N GLU A 198 19.83 6.58 -11.85
CA GLU A 198 21.26 6.31 -11.71
C GLU A 198 21.59 5.70 -10.33
N ILE A 199 20.96 6.19 -9.26
CA ILE A 199 21.11 5.63 -7.91
C ILE A 199 20.56 4.20 -7.85
N ALA A 200 19.37 3.97 -8.42
CA ALA A 200 18.76 2.64 -8.44
C ALA A 200 19.57 1.64 -9.28
N ASP A 201 20.13 2.04 -10.41
CA ASP A 201 20.98 1.18 -11.25
C ASP A 201 22.30 0.83 -10.54
N ARG A 202 22.87 1.76 -9.78
CA ARG A 202 24.11 1.55 -9.03
C ARG A 202 23.91 0.72 -7.75
N ASP A 203 22.88 1.07 -6.97
CA ASP A 203 22.72 0.61 -5.58
C ASP A 203 21.49 -0.31 -5.37
N GLY A 204 20.70 -0.52 -6.42
CA GLY A 204 19.57 -1.46 -6.48
C GLY A 204 18.22 -0.87 -6.05
N TYR A 205 18.19 -0.02 -5.03
CA TYR A 205 16.95 0.57 -4.50
C TYR A 205 17.19 2.02 -4.07
N VAL A 206 16.19 2.88 -4.29
CA VAL A 206 16.21 4.31 -3.98
C VAL A 206 15.00 4.69 -3.13
N VAL A 207 15.16 5.65 -2.24
CA VAL A 207 14.08 6.25 -1.44
C VAL A 207 14.10 7.76 -1.59
N PHE A 208 12.90 8.38 -1.58
CA PHE A 208 12.78 9.83 -1.58
C PHE A 208 13.19 10.37 -0.20
N ASP A 209 14.17 11.27 -0.17
CA ASP A 209 14.67 11.95 1.01
C ASP A 209 14.83 13.44 0.68
N PRO A 210 13.95 14.33 1.19
CA PRO A 210 14.00 15.75 0.88
C PRO A 210 15.25 16.46 1.43
N THR A 211 16.05 15.78 2.27
CA THR A 211 17.32 16.29 2.78
C THR A 211 18.53 15.87 1.93
N ALA A 212 18.35 14.91 1.03
CA ALA A 212 19.39 14.49 0.09
C ALA A 212 19.47 15.46 -1.11
N PRO A 213 20.66 15.75 -1.64
CA PRO A 213 20.80 16.42 -2.94
C PRO A 213 20.03 15.63 -4.00
N GLY A 214 19.17 16.30 -4.78
CA GLY A 214 18.32 15.65 -5.78
C GLY A 214 17.03 15.02 -5.24
N GLY A 215 16.83 14.99 -3.91
CA GLY A 215 15.63 14.45 -3.28
C GLY A 215 15.58 12.92 -3.21
N PHE A 216 16.63 12.22 -3.63
CA PHE A 216 16.69 10.76 -3.65
C PHE A 216 18.01 10.27 -3.06
N ARG A 217 17.96 9.14 -2.35
CA ARG A 217 19.17 8.48 -1.85
C ARG A 217 19.06 6.95 -1.93
N PRO A 218 20.19 6.22 -1.88
CA PRO A 218 20.18 4.77 -1.83
C PRO A 218 19.44 4.29 -0.58
N LEU A 219 18.61 3.26 -0.75
CA LEU A 219 17.97 2.57 0.36
C LEU A 219 18.95 1.54 0.92
N THR A 220 19.24 1.60 2.22
CA THR A 220 20.14 0.63 2.85
C THR A 220 19.46 -0.74 3.00
N ALA A 221 20.27 -1.80 3.18
CA ALA A 221 19.74 -3.14 3.36
C ALA A 221 18.82 -3.26 4.60
N ASP A 222 19.16 -2.55 5.68
CA ASP A 222 18.38 -2.56 6.92
C ASP A 222 17.05 -1.81 6.74
N GLU A 223 17.07 -0.61 6.14
CA GLU A 223 15.85 0.14 5.81
C GLU A 223 14.92 -0.64 4.87
N ARG A 224 15.49 -1.36 3.89
CA ARG A 224 14.70 -2.23 3.00
C ARG A 224 14.04 -3.37 3.77
N ASN A 225 14.77 -4.00 4.68
CA ASN A 225 14.23 -5.09 5.49
C ASN A 225 13.13 -4.58 6.44
N GLU A 226 13.30 -3.38 7.02
CA GLU A 226 12.28 -2.72 7.83
C GLU A 226 11.02 -2.39 7.03
N LEU A 227 11.17 -1.81 5.84
CA LEU A 227 10.02 -1.52 4.94
C LEU A 227 9.32 -2.80 4.49
N THR A 228 10.08 -3.87 4.24
CA THR A 228 9.52 -5.18 3.87
C THR A 228 8.77 -5.80 5.04
N ALA A 229 9.34 -5.78 6.26
CA ALA A 229 8.68 -6.26 7.46
C ALA A 229 7.44 -5.44 7.83
N ALA A 230 7.44 -4.12 7.57
CA ALA A 230 6.27 -3.26 7.76
C ALA A 230 5.17 -3.50 6.70
N ALA A 231 5.54 -3.97 5.51
CA ALA A 231 4.61 -4.31 4.43
C ALA A 231 4.11 -5.77 4.51
N GLU A 232 4.76 -6.64 5.28
CA GLU A 232 4.23 -7.96 5.57
C GLU A 232 2.89 -7.80 6.31
N PRO A 233 1.81 -8.44 5.83
CA PRO A 233 0.51 -8.32 6.47
C PRO A 233 0.63 -8.81 7.91
N THR A 234 0.18 -7.99 8.87
CA THR A 234 -0.06 -8.45 10.24
C THR A 234 -1.06 -9.60 10.15
N ARG A 235 -0.57 -10.83 10.18
CA ARG A 235 -1.41 -12.02 10.31
C ARG A 235 -2.19 -11.83 11.61
N SER A 236 -3.52 -11.80 11.50
CA SER A 236 -4.36 -11.98 12.68
C SER A 236 -3.91 -13.26 13.38
N PRO A 237 -3.84 -13.30 14.73
CA PRO A 237 -3.48 -14.50 15.47
C PRO A 237 -4.37 -15.72 15.13
N GLU A 238 -5.51 -15.50 14.48
CA GLU A 238 -6.45 -16.54 14.04
C GLU A 238 -6.18 -17.10 12.62
N GLY A 239 -5.08 -16.72 11.97
CA GLY A 239 -4.63 -17.37 10.73
C GLY A 239 -5.48 -17.11 9.47
N GLN A 240 -6.50 -16.24 9.52
CA GLN A 240 -7.27 -15.87 8.33
C GLN A 240 -6.74 -14.58 7.68
N PRO A 241 -6.50 -14.56 6.35
CA PRO A 241 -6.23 -13.33 5.62
C PRO A 241 -7.52 -12.51 5.51
N ASP A 242 -7.52 -11.35 6.17
CA ASP A 242 -8.67 -10.45 6.22
C ASP A 242 -8.80 -9.68 4.90
N HIS A 243 -9.58 -10.21 3.96
CA HIS A 243 -10.00 -9.51 2.75
C HIS A 243 -11.51 -9.69 2.53
N ALA A 244 -12.30 -8.89 3.26
CA ALA A 244 -13.77 -8.85 3.19
C ALA A 244 -14.36 -8.42 1.82
N ALA A 245 -13.54 -8.11 0.80
CA ALA A 245 -14.02 -7.66 -0.50
C ALA A 245 -14.37 -8.82 -1.47
N TYR A 246 -13.97 -10.07 -1.21
CA TYR A 246 -14.07 -11.15 -2.21
C TYR A 246 -15.23 -12.15 -2.01
N TRP A 247 -16.00 -12.05 -0.92
CA TRP A 247 -16.88 -13.15 -0.49
C TRP A 247 -18.39 -13.02 -0.79
N ASN A 248 -18.85 -11.90 -1.35
CA ASN A 248 -20.29 -11.64 -1.50
C ASN A 248 -20.87 -11.91 -2.90
N SER A 249 -20.13 -12.55 -3.82
CA SER A 249 -20.72 -12.97 -5.10
C SER A 249 -21.40 -14.34 -4.99
N PRO A 250 -22.55 -14.57 -5.66
CA PRO A 250 -23.18 -15.90 -5.74
C PRO A 250 -22.23 -16.98 -6.30
N GLU A 251 -21.28 -16.59 -7.15
CA GLU A 251 -20.25 -17.45 -7.75
C GLU A 251 -19.16 -17.83 -6.73
N GLY A 252 -18.82 -16.94 -5.79
CA GLY A 252 -17.92 -17.24 -4.68
C GLY A 252 -18.53 -18.23 -3.68
N GLN A 253 -19.83 -18.10 -3.40
CA GLN A 253 -20.55 -19.02 -2.50
C GLN A 253 -20.75 -20.41 -3.10
N ALA A 254 -20.89 -20.52 -4.43
CA ALA A 254 -20.97 -21.80 -5.13
C ALA A 254 -19.64 -22.56 -5.08
N ARG A 255 -18.50 -21.86 -5.26
CA ARG A 255 -17.16 -22.45 -5.19
C ARG A 255 -16.80 -23.00 -3.82
N VAL A 256 -17.27 -22.34 -2.76
CA VAL A 256 -17.05 -22.77 -1.36
C VAL A 256 -17.88 -24.00 -1.01
N ARG A 257 -19.10 -24.13 -1.58
CA ARG A 257 -19.91 -25.34 -1.42
C ARG A 257 -19.32 -26.55 -2.14
N ASP A 258 -18.80 -26.39 -3.36
CA ASP A 258 -18.13 -27.47 -4.07
C ASP A 258 -16.84 -27.90 -3.35
N TRP A 259 -16.08 -26.93 -2.80
CA TRP A 259 -14.88 -27.21 -2.02
C TRP A 259 -15.18 -27.95 -0.70
N ALA A 260 -16.28 -27.62 -0.03
CA ALA A 260 -16.72 -28.28 1.21
C ALA A 260 -17.30 -29.70 1.01
N VAL A 261 -17.66 -30.08 -0.23
CA VAL A 261 -18.15 -31.44 -0.56
C VAL A 261 -17.00 -32.36 -0.99
N GLU A 262 -15.91 -31.82 -1.54
CA GLU A 262 -14.72 -32.60 -1.92
C GLU A 262 -13.71 -32.82 -0.78
N THR A 263 -13.86 -32.14 0.36
CA THR A 263 -12.90 -32.20 1.48
C THR A 263 -13.52 -32.70 2.78
N GLU A 264 -14.10 -33.91 2.76
CA GLU A 264 -14.21 -34.68 4.01
C GLU A 264 -12.80 -35.16 4.46
N ALA A 265 -12.15 -34.30 5.25
CA ALA A 265 -11.22 -34.54 6.36
C ALA A 265 -9.80 -35.12 6.12
N PRO A 266 -8.74 -34.29 6.21
CA PRO A 266 -7.38 -34.73 6.57
C PRO A 266 -7.15 -34.85 8.09
N GLU A 267 -8.08 -34.44 8.95
CA GLU A 267 -7.87 -34.40 10.42
C GLU A 267 -7.87 -35.77 11.11
N LYS A 268 -8.31 -36.85 10.44
CA LYS A 268 -8.19 -38.22 10.95
C LYS A 268 -6.86 -38.91 10.65
N ALA A 269 -5.96 -38.29 9.88
CA ALA A 269 -4.67 -38.89 9.53
C ALA A 269 -3.56 -38.60 10.56
N LEU A 270 -3.77 -37.67 11.50
CA LEU A 270 -2.77 -37.26 12.48
C LEU A 270 -2.88 -37.97 13.85
N GLU A 271 -3.99 -38.62 14.17
CA GLU A 271 -4.20 -39.21 15.51
C GLU A 271 -3.83 -40.70 15.65
N ALA A 272 -3.25 -41.36 14.63
CA ALA A 272 -2.99 -42.80 14.69
C ALA A 272 -1.68 -43.29 14.05
N GLY A 273 -0.63 -42.47 14.04
CA GLY A 273 0.72 -42.90 13.64
C GLY A 273 1.57 -43.34 14.84
N PRO A 274 2.25 -44.50 14.81
CA PRO A 274 3.17 -44.91 15.87
C PRO A 274 4.41 -44.00 15.90
N ARG A 275 4.93 -43.78 17.11
CA ARG A 275 6.16 -43.01 17.42
C ARG A 275 7.25 -43.16 16.36
N ASP A 276 7.76 -42.02 15.90
CA ASP A 276 8.69 -41.84 14.79
C ASP A 276 9.86 -42.84 14.80
N ASP A 277 10.03 -43.50 13.65
CA ASP A 277 11.23 -44.25 13.30
C ASP A 277 12.38 -43.24 13.07
N PRO A 278 13.51 -43.33 13.80
CA PRO A 278 14.63 -42.41 13.64
C PRO A 278 15.17 -42.34 12.20
N ASP A 279 15.03 -43.41 11.41
CA ASP A 279 15.50 -43.45 10.02
C ASP A 279 14.63 -42.56 9.11
N GLU A 280 13.34 -42.41 9.41
CA GLU A 280 12.41 -41.55 8.66
C GLU A 280 12.64 -40.07 8.97
N LEU A 281 13.06 -39.77 10.20
CA LEU A 281 13.43 -38.41 10.63
C LEU A 281 14.78 -37.98 10.02
N GLU A 282 15.74 -38.91 9.91
CA GLU A 282 17.02 -38.68 9.23
C GLU A 282 16.82 -38.47 7.72
N GLN A 283 15.90 -39.22 7.10
CA GLN A 283 15.53 -39.02 5.69
C GLN A 283 14.85 -37.66 5.44
N ARG A 284 13.97 -37.20 6.34
CA ARG A 284 13.36 -35.86 6.25
C ARG A 284 14.39 -34.74 6.44
N LEU A 285 15.39 -34.94 7.30
CA LEU A 285 16.49 -33.99 7.49
C LEU A 285 17.41 -33.92 6.27
N ASP A 286 17.68 -35.04 5.61
CA ASP A 286 18.47 -35.06 4.38
C ASP A 286 17.72 -34.40 3.20
N ASP A 287 16.41 -34.60 3.09
CA ASP A 287 15.57 -33.88 2.12
C ASP A 287 15.58 -32.36 2.37
N LEU A 288 15.59 -31.96 3.64
CA LEU A 288 15.69 -30.55 4.04
C LEU A 288 17.08 -29.98 3.75
N ARG A 289 18.16 -30.76 3.94
CA ARG A 289 19.53 -30.37 3.58
C ARG A 289 19.68 -30.19 2.07
N VAL A 290 19.09 -31.06 1.27
CA VAL A 290 19.07 -30.96 -0.20
C VAL A 290 18.32 -29.70 -0.63
N ARG A 291 17.13 -29.43 -0.07
CA ARG A 291 16.37 -28.20 -0.36
C ARG A 291 17.10 -26.92 0.05
N LEU A 292 17.75 -26.92 1.20
CA LEU A 292 18.50 -25.75 1.69
C LEU A 292 19.86 -25.56 0.99
N SER A 293 20.40 -26.58 0.34
CA SER A 293 21.61 -26.48 -0.47
C SER A 293 21.42 -25.71 -1.79
N GLY A 294 20.17 -25.49 -2.21
CA GLY A 294 19.82 -24.63 -3.35
C GLY A 294 19.70 -23.14 -3.02
N TYR A 295 19.80 -22.74 -1.74
CA TYR A 295 19.85 -21.34 -1.35
C TYR A 295 21.31 -20.88 -1.26
N THR A 296 21.66 -19.81 -1.99
CA THR A 296 22.98 -19.19 -1.91
C THR A 296 23.13 -18.44 -0.58
N TRP A 297 23.90 -19.01 0.34
CA TRP A 297 24.26 -18.37 1.60
C TRP A 297 25.33 -17.28 1.35
N ARG A 298 25.17 -16.12 2.01
CA ARG A 298 26.16 -15.02 1.99
C ARG A 298 27.53 -15.54 2.43
N GLU A 299 28.59 -15.13 1.72
CA GLU A 299 29.97 -15.31 2.20
C GLU A 299 30.11 -14.70 3.61
N GLY A 300 30.45 -15.53 4.60
CA GLY A 300 30.82 -15.09 5.94
C GLY A 300 29.99 -15.64 7.11
N ILE A 301 28.87 -16.32 6.87
CA ILE A 301 28.13 -17.02 7.94
C ILE A 301 28.52 -18.49 7.89
N ASP A 302 29.07 -19.01 9.00
CA ASP A 302 29.38 -20.43 9.11
C ASP A 302 28.08 -21.24 9.04
N ARG A 303 27.99 -22.13 8.05
CA ARG A 303 26.82 -22.97 7.78
C ARG A 303 26.41 -23.77 9.01
N ASP A 304 27.39 -24.23 9.79
CA ASP A 304 27.13 -25.05 10.96
C ASP A 304 26.59 -24.20 12.13
N GLU A 305 27.02 -22.94 12.25
CA GLU A 305 26.52 -22.00 13.26
C GLU A 305 25.06 -21.60 12.98
N ALA A 306 24.72 -21.31 11.72
CA ALA A 306 23.34 -20.98 11.32
C ALA A 306 22.35 -22.15 11.53
N LEU A 307 22.80 -23.39 11.35
CA LEU A 307 21.98 -24.58 11.60
C LEU A 307 21.80 -24.84 13.10
N VAL A 308 22.80 -24.54 13.92
CA VAL A 308 22.70 -24.61 15.39
C VAL A 308 21.70 -23.55 15.90
N ASP A 309 21.80 -22.30 15.44
CA ASP A 309 20.88 -21.22 15.83
C ASP A 309 19.44 -21.54 15.42
N ARG A 310 19.23 -22.06 14.21
CA ARG A 310 17.89 -22.44 13.75
C ARG A 310 17.32 -23.62 14.52
N ARG A 311 18.15 -24.59 14.92
CA ARG A 311 17.75 -25.71 15.78
C ARG A 311 17.37 -25.23 17.18
N GLU A 312 18.12 -24.31 17.77
CA GLU A 312 17.75 -23.69 19.05
C GLU A 312 16.45 -22.90 18.96
N GLN A 313 16.26 -22.14 17.88
CA GLN A 313 15.03 -21.37 17.65
C GLN A 313 13.80 -22.29 17.55
N LEU A 314 13.89 -23.39 16.80
CA LEU A 314 12.82 -24.39 16.72
C LEU A 314 12.59 -25.09 18.06
N GLY A 315 13.66 -25.37 18.82
CA GLY A 315 13.55 -25.94 20.17
C GLY A 315 12.80 -25.03 21.15
N ARG A 316 13.01 -23.71 21.09
CA ARG A 316 12.27 -22.72 21.90
C ARG A 316 10.78 -22.70 21.52
N TRP A 317 10.50 -22.70 20.22
CA TRP A 317 9.13 -22.71 19.71
C TRP A 317 8.34 -23.94 20.18
N TYR A 318 8.95 -25.13 20.13
CA TYR A 318 8.32 -26.35 20.63
C TYR A 318 8.13 -26.36 22.16
N ALA A 319 9.03 -25.72 22.91
CA ALA A 319 8.89 -25.62 24.36
C ALA A 319 7.76 -24.66 24.77
N ASP A 320 7.59 -23.56 24.03
CA ASP A 320 6.50 -22.60 24.24
C ASP A 320 5.13 -23.23 23.90
N ASP A 321 5.04 -23.97 22.79
CA ASP A 321 3.81 -24.68 22.38
C ASP A 321 3.39 -25.79 23.38
N GLN A 322 4.36 -26.49 23.99
CA GLN A 322 4.06 -27.45 25.07
C GLN A 322 3.62 -26.75 26.37
N ALA A 323 4.20 -25.60 26.70
CA ALA A 323 3.80 -24.85 27.89
C ALA A 323 2.36 -24.32 27.79
N GLU A 324 1.89 -24.00 26.59
CA GLU A 324 0.50 -23.59 26.34
C GLU A 324 -0.48 -24.77 26.45
N GLN A 325 -0.12 -25.96 25.97
CA GLN A 325 -0.95 -27.18 26.07
C GLN A 325 -1.12 -27.66 27.53
N ASP A 326 -0.09 -27.49 28.37
CA ASP A 326 -0.16 -27.85 29.79
C ASP A 326 -1.07 -26.89 30.59
N THR A 327 -1.33 -25.67 30.11
CA THR A 327 -2.23 -24.72 30.79
C THR A 327 -3.72 -24.94 30.51
N ASP A 328 -4.09 -25.63 29.43
CA ASP A 328 -5.49 -25.88 29.05
C ASP A 328 -6.09 -27.16 29.65
N THR A 329 -5.31 -27.95 30.40
CA THR A 329 -5.77 -29.25 30.95
C THR A 329 -6.30 -29.17 32.41
N GLU A 330 -6.25 -28.02 33.09
CA GLU A 330 -6.64 -27.91 34.53
C GLU A 330 -7.95 -27.13 34.84
N LEU A 331 -8.90 -27.00 33.89
CA LEU A 331 -10.13 -26.20 34.13
C LEU A 331 -11.49 -26.91 34.07
N ASP A 332 -11.57 -28.25 34.11
CA ASP A 332 -12.85 -28.98 33.99
C ASP A 332 -13.17 -29.98 35.13
N ASP A 333 -12.78 -29.69 36.38
CA ASP A 333 -13.14 -30.54 37.52
C ASP A 333 -13.43 -29.75 38.83
N ASP A 334 -14.32 -28.75 38.82
CA ASP A 334 -15.01 -28.36 40.07
C ASP A 334 -16.32 -27.57 39.87
N ALA A 335 -17.39 -28.28 39.47
CA ALA A 335 -18.74 -27.75 39.55
C ALA A 335 -19.71 -28.79 40.13
N SER A 336 -19.60 -29.01 41.44
CA SER A 336 -20.66 -29.64 42.24
C SER A 336 -20.69 -29.06 43.65
N GLN A 337 -21.90 -28.66 44.07
CA GLN A 337 -22.33 -28.20 45.41
C GLN A 337 -22.21 -26.69 45.68
N ASP A 338 -23.32 -25.94 45.56
CA ASP A 338 -24.14 -25.64 46.75
C ASP A 338 -25.38 -24.76 46.49
N ALA A 339 -26.42 -25.07 47.29
CA ALA A 339 -27.49 -24.20 47.81
C ALA A 339 -28.50 -23.49 46.86
N LEU A 340 -29.71 -24.06 46.80
CA LEU A 340 -30.96 -23.35 46.47
C LEU A 340 -31.39 -22.42 47.62
N PRO A 341 -31.90 -21.20 47.37
CA PRO A 341 -32.76 -20.50 48.30
C PRO A 341 -34.23 -20.74 47.99
N SER A 342 -34.93 -21.24 48.99
CA SER A 342 -36.39 -21.33 49.11
C SER A 342 -37.06 -19.96 49.05
N GLY A 343 -38.12 -19.83 48.25
CA GLY A 343 -39.17 -18.85 48.52
C GLY A 343 -39.71 -18.09 47.31
N TRP A 344 -40.56 -18.74 46.51
CA TRP A 344 -41.63 -18.06 45.76
C TRP A 344 -42.90 -18.89 45.84
N GLN A 345 -43.85 -18.42 46.64
CA GLN A 345 -45.22 -18.93 46.69
C GLN A 345 -45.93 -18.51 45.41
N ILE A 346 -46.43 -19.49 44.65
CA ILE A 346 -47.38 -19.25 43.57
C ILE A 346 -48.77 -19.20 44.20
N GLU A 347 -49.35 -18.00 44.30
CA GLU A 347 -50.78 -17.83 44.59
C GLU A 347 -51.59 -18.21 43.35
N CYS A 348 -52.47 -19.20 43.51
CA CYS A 348 -53.48 -19.56 42.52
C CYS A 348 -54.62 -18.52 42.52
N GLY A 349 -54.84 -17.86 41.38
CA GLY A 349 -56.05 -17.08 41.10
C GLY A 349 -57.13 -17.94 40.41
N PRO A 350 -58.43 -17.70 40.67
CA PRO A 350 -59.50 -18.65 40.34
C PRO A 350 -60.10 -18.47 38.94
N ASP A 351 -60.43 -19.63 38.38
CA ASP A 351 -61.58 -20.01 37.55
C ASP A 351 -62.60 -18.91 37.19
N VAL A 352 -62.76 -18.65 35.88
CA VAL A 352 -63.93 -17.98 35.31
C VAL A 352 -64.47 -18.84 34.15
N GLY A 353 -65.34 -19.78 34.51
CA GLY A 353 -66.73 -19.81 34.04
C GLY A 353 -67.00 -19.83 32.54
N LYS A 354 -67.35 -21.02 32.03
CA LYS A 354 -68.22 -21.20 30.86
C LYS A 354 -69.69 -21.07 31.25
N SER A 355 -70.46 -20.27 30.51
CA SER A 355 -71.92 -20.33 30.25
C SER A 355 -72.23 -19.12 29.34
N SER A 356 -72.94 -19.17 28.22
CA SER A 356 -73.78 -20.17 27.52
C SER A 356 -73.71 -19.91 26.02
#